data_AF-A0A552F5L6-F1
#
_entry.id   AF-A0A552F5L6-F1
#
_cell.length_a   1.000
_cell.length_b   1.000
_cell.length_c   1.000
_cell.angle_alpha   90.00
_cell.angle_beta   90.00
_cell.angle_gamma   90.00
#
_symmetry.space_group_name_H-M   'P 1'
#
loop_
_entity.id
_entity.type
_entity.pdbx_description
1 polymer ?
#
loop_
_entity_poly.entity_id
_entity_poly.type
_entity_poly.pdbx_seq_one_letter_code
_entity_poly.pdbx_strand_id
1 'polypeptide(L)' 'EGLNQQKERGILITIGPTADLSQVFAIYQAASESEVRELIEADPYWQNGIWTEYQVKEWIQAI' A
#
# COMPACT_ATOMS: atom_id res chain seq x y z
N GLU A 1 2.89 11.72 -1.57
CA GLU A 1 1.65 12.19 -0.90
C GLU A 1 1.34 11.27 0.27
N GLY A 2 0.77 11.78 1.37
CA GLY A 2 0.49 10.94 2.55
C GLY A 2 -0.68 9.97 2.34
N LEU A 3 -0.70 8.87 3.10
CA LEU A 3 -1.73 7.82 3.03
C LEU A 3 -3.17 8.35 3.11
N ASN A 4 -3.42 9.39 3.91
CA ASN A 4 -4.74 10.03 4.01
C ASN A 4 -5.21 10.64 2.68
N GLN A 5 -4.32 11.36 1.98
CA GLN A 5 -4.65 11.93 0.67
C GLN A 5 -4.89 10.84 -0.37
N GLN A 6 -4.10 9.77 -0.35
CA GLN A 6 -4.31 8.62 -1.25
C GLN A 6 -5.67 7.97 -1.00
N LYS A 7 -6.10 7.89 0.26
CA LYS A 7 -7.41 7.34 0.65
C LYS A 7 -8.57 8.24 0.20
N GLU A 8 -8.44 9.54 0.37
CA GLU A 8 -9.43 10.53 -0.12
C GLU A 8 -9.58 10.49 -1.65
N ARG A 9 -8.49 10.22 -2.38
CA ARG A 9 -8.48 10.09 -3.84
C ARG A 9 -8.96 8.73 -4.34
N GLY A 10 -9.23 7.78 -3.45
CA GLY A 10 -9.64 6.41 -3.79
C GLY A 10 -8.51 5.53 -4.32
N ILE A 11 -7.26 5.99 -4.30
CA ILE A 11 -6.08 5.21 -4.68
C ILE A 11 -5.79 4.17 -3.60
N LEU A 12 -5.87 4.55 -2.33
CA LEU A 12 -5.72 3.64 -1.20
C LEU A 12 -7.09 3.22 -0.67
N ILE A 13 -7.48 1.96 -0.91
CA ILE A 13 -8.75 1.41 -0.43
C ILE A 13 -8.68 1.17 1.07
N THR A 14 -7.65 0.44 1.50
CA THR A 14 -7.41 0.17 2.92
C THR A 14 -5.93 -0.09 3.18
N ILE A 15 -5.50 0.21 4.41
CA ILE A 15 -4.19 -0.13 4.94
C ILE A 15 -4.32 -0.45 6.42
N GLY A 16 -3.56 -1.44 6.89
CA GLY A 16 -3.46 -1.74 8.31
C GLY A 16 -2.39 -2.78 8.59
N PRO A 17 -1.82 -2.78 9.81
CA PRO A 17 -0.90 -3.81 10.22
C PRO A 17 -1.64 -5.14 10.46
N THR A 18 -0.90 -6.24 10.41
CA THR A 18 -1.33 -7.49 11.03
C THR A 18 -1.43 -7.31 12.55
N ALA A 19 -2.23 -8.15 13.23
CA ALA A 19 -2.47 -8.01 14.66
C ALA A 19 -1.20 -8.13 15.52
N ASP A 20 -0.21 -8.90 15.04
CA ASP A 20 1.12 -9.06 15.64
C ASP A 20 2.11 -7.94 15.26
N LEU A 21 1.67 -6.97 14.45
CA LEU A 21 2.44 -5.84 13.94
C LEU A 21 3.68 -6.23 13.12
N SER A 22 3.77 -7.49 12.67
CA SER A 22 4.92 -7.97 11.90
C SER A 22 4.87 -7.54 10.44
N GLN A 23 3.68 -7.28 9.90
CA GLN A 23 3.47 -6.94 8.50
C GLN A 23 2.43 -5.83 8.34
N VAL A 24 2.44 -5.17 7.19
CA VAL A 24 1.41 -4.21 6.78
C VAL A 24 0.72 -4.75 5.53
N PHE A 25 -0.61 -4.69 5.54
CA PHE A 25 -1.44 -5.04 4.41
C PHE A 25 -2.08 -3.78 3.85
N ALA A 26 -2.03 -3.61 2.53
CA ALA A 26 -2.65 -2.50 1.83
C ALA A 26 -3.33 -3.00 0.55
N ILE A 27 -4.49 -2.43 0.24
CA ILE A 27 -5.19 -2.61 -1.04
C ILE A 27 -5.19 -1.27 -1.76
N TYR A 28 -4.66 -1.26 -2.98
CA TYR A 28 -4.61 -0.10 -3.84
C TYR A 28 -5.52 -0.29 -5.06
N GLN A 29 -6.13 0.80 -5.51
CA GLN A 29 -6.69 0.92 -6.84
C GLN A 29 -5.62 1.56 -7.74
N ALA A 30 -5.11 0.79 -8.68
CA ALA A 30 -4.05 1.21 -9.60
C ALA A 30 -4.27 0.57 -10.98
N ALA A 31 -3.73 1.18 -12.03
CA ALA A 31 -3.81 0.66 -13.40
C ALA A 31 -2.76 -0.42 -13.69
N SER A 32 -1.71 -0.54 -12.85
CA SER A 32 -0.64 -1.53 -13.02
C SER A 32 0.11 -1.84 -11.72
N GLU A 33 0.85 -2.95 -11.71
CA GLU A 33 1.77 -3.30 -10.62
C GLU A 33 2.84 -2.21 -10.41
N SER A 34 3.36 -1.62 -11.48
CA SER A 34 4.39 -0.59 -11.42
C SER A 34 3.93 0.66 -10.67
N GLU A 35 2.69 1.09 -10.88
CA GLU A 35 2.10 2.22 -10.15
C GLU A 35 2.00 1.92 -8.64
N VAL A 36 1.63 0.70 -8.26
CA VAL A 36 1.62 0.29 -6.85
C VAL A 36 3.03 0.33 -6.25
N ARG A 37 4.04 -0.12 -6.99
CA ARG A 37 5.44 -0.08 -6.54
C ARG A 37 5.92 1.34 -6.31
N GLU A 38 5.63 2.25 -7.25
CA GLU A 38 5.95 3.67 -7.10
C GLU A 38 5.29 4.29 -5.86
N LEU A 39 4.03 3.95 -5.59
CA LEU A 39 3.32 4.41 -4.38
C LEU A 39 3.97 3.88 -3.10
N ILE A 40 4.36 2.60 -3.05
CA ILE A 40 5.02 1.99 -1.90
C ILE A 40 6.40 2.64 -1.67
N GLU A 41 7.20 2.80 -2.73
CA GLU A 41 8.58 3.29 -2.61
C GLU A 41 8.64 4.80 -2.33
N ALA A 42 7.59 5.54 -2.69
CA ALA A 42 7.41 6.94 -2.32
C ALA A 42 6.88 7.13 -0.88
N ASP A 43 6.48 6.06 -0.19
CA ASP A 43 5.94 6.14 1.16
C ASP A 43 7.06 6.42 2.18
N PRO A 44 6.86 7.35 3.15
CA PRO A 44 7.81 7.60 4.22
C PRO A 44 8.24 6.34 4.99
N TYR A 45 7.37 5.34 5.18
CA TYR A 45 7.74 4.10 5.85
C TYR A 45 8.78 3.30 5.07
N TRP A 46 8.71 3.31 3.73
CA TRP A 46 9.74 2.71 2.89
C TRP A 46 11.02 3.55 2.87
N GLN A 47 10.89 4.85 2.61
CA GLN A 47 12.04 5.75 2.50
C GLN A 47 12.88 5.82 3.79
N ASN A 48 12.25 5.63 4.95
CA ASN A 48 12.94 5.58 6.25
C ASN A 48 13.31 4.15 6.69
N GLY A 49 13.13 3.13 5.84
CA GLY A 49 13.52 1.74 6.12
C GLY A 49 12.70 1.05 7.21
N ILE A 50 11.47 1.52 7.47
CA ILE A 50 10.53 0.88 8.40
C ILE A 50 9.89 -0.34 7.73
N TRP A 51 9.52 -0.21 6.45
CA TRP A 51 9.18 -1.34 5.59
C TRP A 51 10.43 -1.73 4.82
N THR A 52 10.77 -3.01 4.85
CA THR A 52 12.04 -3.50 4.28
C THR A 52 11.82 -4.47 3.13
N GLU A 53 10.62 -5.04 3.02
CA GLU A 53 10.22 -5.97 1.97
C GLU A 53 8.73 -5.82 1.69
N TYR A 54 8.32 -6.13 0.46
CA TYR A 54 6.92 -6.15 0.07
C TYR A 54 6.69 -7.11 -1.10
N GLN A 55 5.46 -7.57 -1.24
CA GLN A 55 4.99 -8.33 -2.41
C GLN A 55 3.75 -7.62 -2.96
N VAL A 56 3.70 -7.48 -4.28
CA VAL A 56 2.50 -6.98 -4.97
C VAL A 56 1.82 -8.15 -5.64
N LYS A 57 0.49 -8.26 -5.45
CA LYS A 57 -0.35 -9.27 -6.09
C LYS A 57 -1.61 -8.58 -6.59
N GLU A 58 -2.02 -8.94 -7.80
CA GLU A 58 -3.36 -8.57 -8.27
C GLU A 58 -4.41 -9.19 -7.35
N TRP A 59 -5.40 -8.41 -6.98
CA TRP A 59 -6.51 -8.82 -6.11
C TRP A 59 -7.82 -8.33 -6.70
N ILE A 60 -8.84 -9.18 -6.67
CA ILE A 60 -10.18 -8.89 -7.18
C ILE A 60 -11.16 -8.97 -6.01
N GLN A 61 -11.93 -7.90 -5.82
CA GLN A 61 -13.00 -7.89 -4.82
C GLN A 61 -14.16 -8.79 -5.27
N ALA A 62 -14.53 -9.74 -4.42
CA ALA A 62 -15.55 -10.74 -4.75
C ALA A 62 -16.99 -10.36 -4.37
N ILE A 63 -17.19 -9.42 -3.42
CA ILE A 63 -18.51 -9.01 -2.88
C ILE A 63 -18.58 -7.49 -2.78
#